data_AF-A0A0G2F251-F1
#
_entry.id   AF-A0A0G2F251-F1
#
_cell.length_a   1.000
_cell.length_b   1.000
_cell.length_c   1.000
_cell.angle_alpha   90.00
_cell.angle_beta   90.00
_cell.angle_gamma   90.00
#
_symmetry.space_group_name_H-M   'P 1'
#
loop_
_entity.id
_entity.type
_entity.pdbx_description
1 polymer ?
#
loop_
_entity_poly.entity_id
_entity_poly.type
_entity_poly.pdbx_seq_one_letter_code
_entity_poly.pdbx_strand_id
1 'polypeptide(L)'
;MANPLDTDAGSELFSNYEAELKLVEADLNQKLDQIQEYSGEERKSAIRQAERALEEAKELLDQMNLEKSNIPSAIRSKVNTRFRNHQSDVDGLGRKLKSLASDRKALFGDRYTDEDPANPNDVQLEQRQQLLSGTERLGRSSQRLQESQRIALETEQIGANTLADLHTQRATIENTHRNLQQSEGYVDRSVKTLRGMARRMATNRIITVAIITVLVLLIIAVIYGKFH
;
A
#
# COMPACT_ATOMS: atom_id res chain seq x y z
N MET A 1 -1.13 -29.23 -5.96
CA MET A 1 -1.49 -28.30 -7.05
C MET A 1 -2.47 -27.31 -6.45
N ALA A 2 -2.07 -26.06 -6.25
CA ALA A 2 -2.98 -25.03 -5.75
C ALA A 2 -3.98 -24.67 -6.87
N ASN A 3 -5.27 -24.64 -6.53
CA ASN A 3 -6.35 -24.35 -7.46
C ASN A 3 -6.26 -22.87 -7.90
N PRO A 4 -6.21 -22.54 -9.21
CA PRO A 4 -6.15 -21.15 -9.68
C PRO A 4 -7.39 -20.32 -9.32
N LEU A 5 -8.45 -20.95 -8.80
CA LEU A 5 -9.62 -20.27 -8.25
C LEU A 5 -9.41 -19.75 -6.80
N ASP A 6 -8.57 -20.41 -5.99
CA ASP A 6 -8.27 -19.96 -4.62
C ASP A 6 -7.33 -18.75 -4.60
N THR A 7 -6.57 -18.54 -5.67
CA THR A 7 -5.63 -17.42 -5.79
C THR A 7 -6.33 -16.07 -6.02
N ASP A 8 -7.53 -16.08 -6.60
CA ASP A 8 -8.31 -14.87 -6.87
C ASP A 8 -9.19 -14.47 -5.67
N ALA A 9 -9.78 -15.42 -4.96
CA ALA A 9 -10.69 -15.15 -3.84
C ALA A 9 -10.07 -14.25 -2.74
N GLY A 10 -8.82 -14.54 -2.33
CA GLY A 10 -8.11 -13.71 -1.34
C GLY A 10 -7.70 -12.32 -1.87
N SER A 11 -7.56 -12.17 -3.19
CA SER A 11 -7.28 -10.89 -3.85
C SER A 11 -8.54 -10.06 -4.04
N GLU A 12 -9.68 -10.70 -4.30
CA GLU A 12 -10.99 -10.06 -4.44
C GLU A 12 -11.48 -9.49 -3.11
N LEU A 13 -11.39 -10.25 -2.01
CA LEU A 13 -11.76 -9.78 -0.67
C LEU A 13 -10.91 -8.57 -0.25
N PHE A 14 -9.60 -8.65 -0.44
CA PHE A 14 -8.71 -7.52 -0.19
C PHE A 14 -9.10 -6.28 -1.02
N SER A 15 -9.44 -6.48 -2.30
CA SER A 15 -9.84 -5.38 -3.19
C SER A 15 -11.18 -4.76 -2.80
N ASN A 16 -12.12 -5.56 -2.27
CA ASN A 16 -13.40 -5.08 -1.76
C ASN A 16 -13.21 -4.22 -0.51
N TYR A 17 -12.46 -4.73 0.49
CA TYR A 17 -12.14 -3.96 1.69
C TYR A 17 -11.37 -2.69 1.38
N GLU A 18 -10.49 -2.72 0.38
CA GLU A 18 -9.78 -1.53 -0.07
C GLU A 18 -10.71 -0.50 -0.72
N ALA A 19 -11.71 -0.93 -1.49
CA ALA A 19 -12.68 -0.03 -2.08
C ALA A 19 -13.56 0.61 -1.00
N GLU A 20 -13.97 -0.16 0.01
CA GLU A 20 -14.72 0.33 1.16
C GLU A 20 -13.88 1.32 1.99
N LEU A 21 -12.62 1.00 2.27
CA LEU A 21 -11.70 1.88 2.98
C LEU A 21 -11.58 3.25 2.30
N LYS A 22 -11.45 3.28 0.96
CA LYS A 22 -11.37 4.53 0.21
C LYS A 22 -12.63 5.39 0.33
N LEU A 23 -13.80 4.78 0.43
CA LEU A 23 -15.05 5.50 0.65
C LEU A 23 -15.07 6.12 2.05
N VAL A 24 -14.65 5.37 3.06
CA VAL A 24 -14.56 5.85 4.44
C VAL A 24 -13.51 6.95 4.59
N GLU A 25 -12.35 6.83 3.92
CA GLU A 25 -11.32 7.88 3.89
C GLU A 25 -11.81 9.18 3.24
N ALA A 26 -12.59 9.07 2.16
CA ALA A 26 -13.19 10.24 1.50
C ALA A 26 -14.21 10.94 2.42
N ASP A 27 -15.08 10.16 3.06
CA ASP A 27 -16.05 10.67 4.03
C ASP A 27 -15.38 11.28 5.27
N LEU A 28 -14.32 10.64 5.78
CA LEU A 28 -13.52 11.17 6.88
C LEU A 28 -12.87 12.51 6.50
N ASN A 29 -12.27 12.62 5.31
CA ASN A 29 -11.69 13.88 4.83
C ASN A 29 -12.75 14.98 4.74
N GLN A 30 -13.92 14.68 4.17
CA GLN A 30 -15.03 15.63 4.09
C GLN A 30 -15.46 16.12 5.48
N LYS A 31 -15.58 15.21 6.46
CA LYS A 31 -15.91 15.58 7.84
C LYS A 31 -14.81 16.42 8.50
N LEU A 32 -13.53 16.14 8.23
CA LEU A 32 -12.41 16.93 8.74
C LEU A 32 -12.40 18.37 8.22
N ASP A 33 -12.84 18.58 6.98
CA ASP A 33 -12.95 19.91 6.41
C ASP A 33 -14.19 20.65 6.98
N GLN A 34 -15.33 19.96 7.13
CA GLN A 34 -16.50 20.50 7.83
C GLN A 34 -16.23 20.93 9.28
N ILE A 35 -15.36 20.20 10.01
CA ILE A 35 -14.97 20.56 11.39
C ILE A 35 -14.27 21.93 11.46
N GLN A 36 -13.64 22.38 10.37
CA GLN A 36 -12.99 23.69 10.30
C GLN A 36 -14.02 24.81 10.07
N GLU A 37 -15.12 24.53 9.39
CA GLU A 37 -16.19 25.49 9.10
C GLU A 37 -17.21 25.62 10.22
N TYR A 38 -17.51 24.52 10.91
CA TYR A 38 -18.50 24.49 11.98
C TYR A 38 -17.97 25.04 13.30
N SER A 39 -18.88 25.60 14.11
CA SER A 39 -18.60 26.08 15.46
C SER A 39 -19.57 25.49 16.49
N GLY A 40 -19.23 25.60 17.78
CA GLY A 40 -20.12 25.17 18.88
C GLY A 40 -20.51 23.69 18.86
N GLU A 41 -21.81 23.42 18.88
CA GLU A 41 -22.39 22.08 19.01
C GLU A 41 -22.35 21.27 17.71
N GLU A 42 -22.51 21.92 16.56
CA GLU A 42 -22.37 21.30 15.24
C GLU A 42 -20.96 20.76 15.03
N ARG A 43 -19.94 21.55 15.41
CA ARG A 43 -18.54 21.10 15.40
C ARG A 43 -18.31 19.88 16.29
N LYS A 44 -18.91 19.86 17.48
CA LYS A 44 -18.81 18.72 18.42
C LYS A 44 -19.48 17.47 17.86
N SER A 45 -20.58 17.62 17.14
CA SER A 45 -21.23 16.53 16.41
C SER A 45 -20.33 16.01 15.29
N ALA A 46 -19.77 16.90 14.47
CA ALA A 46 -18.89 16.56 13.36
C ALA A 46 -17.62 15.82 13.82
N ILE A 47 -16.99 16.25 14.93
CA ILE A 47 -15.84 15.55 15.53
C ILE A 47 -16.21 14.12 15.91
N ARG A 48 -17.33 13.90 16.59
CA ARG A 48 -17.78 12.53 16.97
C ARG A 48 -18.10 11.67 15.76
N GLN A 49 -18.62 12.26 14.69
CA GLN A 49 -18.87 11.55 13.44
C GLN A 49 -17.57 11.17 12.73
N ALA A 50 -16.56 12.05 12.75
CA ALA A 50 -15.23 11.77 12.22
C ALA A 50 -14.49 10.72 13.07
N GLU A 51 -14.65 10.72 14.40
CA GLU A 51 -14.08 9.69 15.28
C GLU A 51 -14.63 8.30 14.94
N ARG A 52 -15.94 8.18 14.68
CA ARG A 52 -16.56 6.92 14.26
C ARG A 52 -16.07 6.45 12.88
N ALA A 53 -15.98 7.35 11.91
CA ALA A 53 -15.45 7.01 10.59
C ALA A 53 -13.96 6.58 10.65
N LEU A 54 -13.18 7.18 11.54
CA LEU A 54 -11.79 6.77 11.77
C LEU A 54 -11.70 5.37 12.41
N GLU A 55 -12.61 5.02 13.31
CA GLU A 55 -12.70 3.68 13.90
C GLU A 55 -13.05 2.64 12.83
N GLU A 56 -14.06 2.92 12.00
CA GLU A 56 -14.44 2.08 10.86
C GLU A 56 -13.26 1.88 9.86
N ALA A 57 -12.52 2.94 9.54
CA ALA A 57 -11.33 2.84 8.69
C ALA A 57 -10.25 1.92 9.29
N LYS A 58 -10.08 1.93 10.62
CA LYS A 58 -9.13 1.04 11.30
C LYS A 58 -9.60 -0.42 11.30
N GLU A 59 -10.90 -0.66 11.49
CA GLU A 59 -11.47 -1.99 11.40
C GLU A 59 -11.26 -2.59 10.00
N LEU A 60 -11.46 -1.79 8.94
CA LEU A 60 -11.19 -2.20 7.57
C LEU A 60 -9.71 -2.50 7.33
N LEU A 61 -8.78 -1.70 7.88
CA LEU A 61 -7.36 -2.03 7.84
C LEU A 61 -7.04 -3.35 8.54
N ASP A 62 -7.67 -3.65 9.68
CA ASP A 62 -7.48 -4.92 10.36
C ASP A 62 -8.00 -6.10 9.53
N GLN A 63 -9.15 -5.95 8.87
CA GLN A 63 -9.69 -6.95 7.94
C GLN A 63 -8.77 -7.16 6.73
N MET A 64 -8.27 -6.09 6.11
CA MET A 64 -7.28 -6.16 5.03
C MET A 64 -5.98 -6.84 5.46
N ASN A 65 -5.56 -6.63 6.72
CA ASN A 65 -4.38 -7.23 7.30
C ASN A 65 -4.52 -8.75 7.51
N LEU A 66 -5.73 -9.21 7.85
CA LEU A 66 -6.03 -10.63 7.94
C LEU A 66 -5.99 -11.27 6.55
N GLU A 67 -6.65 -10.65 5.56
CA GLU A 67 -6.74 -11.22 4.21
C GLU A 67 -5.42 -11.24 3.45
N LYS A 68 -4.51 -10.28 3.69
CA LYS A 68 -3.20 -10.28 3.01
C LYS A 68 -2.36 -11.53 3.29
N SER A 69 -2.64 -12.23 4.40
CA SER A 69 -1.96 -13.48 4.76
C SER A 69 -2.36 -14.64 3.83
N ASN A 70 -3.59 -14.59 3.29
CA ASN A 70 -4.14 -15.57 2.35
C ASN A 70 -3.67 -15.33 0.91
N ILE A 71 -2.99 -14.20 0.64
CA ILE A 71 -2.58 -13.80 -0.71
C ILE A 71 -1.33 -14.58 -1.19
N PRO A 72 -1.34 -15.11 -2.43
CA PRO A 72 -0.21 -15.79 -3.04
C PRO A 72 1.07 -14.93 -3.11
N SER A 73 2.25 -15.56 -2.99
CA SER A 73 3.54 -14.83 -2.91
C SER A 73 3.83 -13.96 -4.14
N ALA A 74 3.31 -14.32 -5.32
CA ALA A 74 3.53 -13.62 -6.58
C ALA A 74 3.02 -12.16 -6.59
N ILE A 75 1.92 -11.89 -5.87
CA ILE A 75 1.29 -10.55 -5.81
C ILE A 75 1.43 -9.87 -4.43
N ARG A 76 1.85 -10.63 -3.41
CA ARG A 76 1.97 -10.19 -2.01
C ARG A 76 2.80 -8.92 -1.83
N SER A 77 3.91 -8.77 -2.58
CA SER A 77 4.76 -7.57 -2.47
C SER A 77 4.01 -6.29 -2.86
N LYS A 78 3.22 -6.32 -3.93
CA LYS A 78 2.44 -5.14 -4.38
C LYS A 78 1.31 -4.82 -3.40
N VAL A 79 0.64 -5.85 -2.90
CA VAL A 79 -0.44 -5.71 -1.92
C VAL A 79 0.08 -5.13 -0.59
N ASN A 80 1.22 -5.62 -0.11
CA ASN A 80 1.85 -5.09 1.11
C ASN A 80 2.21 -3.60 0.98
N THR A 81 2.72 -3.17 -0.17
CA THR A 81 3.00 -1.75 -0.39
C THR A 81 1.72 -0.91 -0.35
N ARG A 82 0.66 -1.34 -1.05
CA ARG A 82 -0.64 -0.65 -1.03
C ARG A 82 -1.22 -0.57 0.39
N PHE A 83 -1.19 -1.67 1.13
CA PHE A 83 -1.66 -1.72 2.51
C PHE A 83 -0.94 -0.72 3.42
N ARG A 84 0.39 -0.61 3.30
CA ARG A 84 1.16 0.36 4.10
C ARG A 84 0.84 1.80 3.76
N ASN A 85 0.56 2.09 2.49
CA ASN A 85 0.15 3.44 2.08
C ASN A 85 -1.18 3.82 2.76
N HIS A 86 -2.18 2.95 2.65
CA HIS A 86 -3.47 3.13 3.32
C HIS A 86 -3.34 3.27 4.84
N GLN A 87 -2.47 2.46 5.47
CA GLN A 87 -2.18 2.58 6.89
C GLN A 87 -1.61 3.97 7.25
N SER A 88 -0.64 4.46 6.46
CA SER A 88 -0.07 5.80 6.65
C SER A 88 -1.10 6.91 6.44
N ASP A 89 -2.02 6.74 5.47
CA ASP A 89 -3.07 7.72 5.16
C ASP A 89 -4.07 7.82 6.32
N VAL A 90 -4.59 6.69 6.81
CA VAL A 90 -5.48 6.63 7.98
C VAL A 90 -4.80 7.19 9.24
N ASP A 91 -3.52 6.90 9.48
CA ASP A 91 -2.75 7.47 10.59
C ASP A 91 -2.55 8.99 10.46
N GLY A 92 -2.41 9.48 9.22
CA GLY A 92 -2.39 10.91 8.92
C GLY A 92 -3.72 11.59 9.25
N LEU A 93 -4.84 10.99 8.81
CA LEU A 93 -6.19 11.50 9.08
C LEU A 93 -6.50 11.49 10.59
N GLY A 94 -6.10 10.44 11.30
CA GLY A 94 -6.25 10.36 12.76
C GLY A 94 -5.49 11.45 13.50
N ARG A 95 -4.28 11.79 13.05
CA ARG A 95 -3.51 12.93 13.61
C ARG A 95 -4.19 14.27 13.34
N LYS A 96 -4.70 14.50 12.11
CA LYS A 96 -5.47 15.72 11.76
C LYS A 96 -6.75 15.84 12.59
N LEU A 97 -7.47 14.74 12.83
CA LEU A 97 -8.64 14.73 13.71
C LEU A 97 -8.28 15.11 15.15
N LYS A 98 -7.22 14.51 15.70
CA LYS A 98 -6.76 14.78 17.07
C LYS A 98 -6.36 16.25 17.26
N SER A 99 -5.67 16.87 16.29
CA SER A 99 -5.32 18.29 16.38
C SER A 99 -6.56 19.17 16.40
N LEU A 100 -7.49 18.96 15.44
CA LEU A 100 -8.75 19.70 15.35
C LEU A 100 -9.63 19.55 16.60
N ALA A 101 -9.65 18.36 17.20
CA ALA A 101 -10.38 18.10 18.45
C ALA A 101 -9.72 18.81 19.65
N SER A 102 -8.39 18.86 19.70
CA SER A 102 -7.64 19.45 20.81
C SER A 102 -7.71 20.98 20.86
N ASP A 103 -7.84 21.65 19.71
CA ASP A 103 -8.02 23.12 19.62
C ASP A 103 -9.28 23.59 20.33
N ARG A 104 -10.35 22.77 20.35
CA ARG A 104 -11.59 23.06 21.10
C ARG A 104 -11.35 23.26 22.59
N LYS A 105 -10.48 22.44 23.20
CA LYS A 105 -10.20 22.49 24.65
C LYS A 105 -9.40 23.74 25.02
N ALA A 106 -8.57 24.23 24.09
CA ALA A 106 -7.79 25.45 24.28
C ALA A 106 -8.61 26.73 24.03
N LEU A 107 -9.54 26.70 23.07
CA LEU A 107 -10.30 27.90 22.65
C LEU A 107 -11.53 28.20 23.51
N PHE A 108 -12.19 27.17 24.06
CA PHE A 108 -13.45 27.31 24.81
C PHE A 108 -13.34 27.00 26.31
N GLY A 109 -12.17 26.55 26.79
CA GLY A 109 -11.94 26.29 28.21
C GLY A 109 -11.74 27.56 29.07
N ASP A 110 -11.74 28.75 28.46
CA ASP A 110 -11.29 30.00 29.09
C ASP A 110 -12.36 31.11 29.12
N ARG A 111 -13.56 30.90 28.55
CA ARG A 111 -14.59 31.94 28.35
C ARG A 111 -15.81 31.85 29.29
N TYR A 112 -15.79 31.01 30.32
CA TYR A 112 -16.93 30.81 31.22
C TYR A 112 -16.66 31.20 32.68
N THR A 113 -16.01 32.34 32.89
CA THR A 113 -16.08 33.04 34.17
C THR A 113 -16.52 34.47 33.89
N ASP A 114 -17.82 34.71 34.07
CA ASP A 114 -18.46 36.03 34.03
C ASP A 114 -17.69 37.02 34.92
N GLU A 115 -17.38 38.19 34.35
CA GLU A 115 -16.77 39.32 35.01
C GLU A 115 -17.86 40.15 35.74
N ASP A 116 -17.76 40.25 37.08
CA ASP A 116 -18.45 41.29 37.87
C ASP A 116 -17.39 42.14 38.61
N PRO A 117 -17.02 43.34 38.10
CA PRO A 117 -15.89 44.10 38.62
C PRO A 117 -16.33 44.99 39.79
N ALA A 118 -16.47 44.43 40.99
CA ALA A 118 -16.86 45.24 42.16
C ALA A 118 -16.18 44.91 43.50
N ASN A 119 -15.20 43.99 43.57
CA ASN A 119 -14.62 43.59 44.86
C ASN A 119 -13.07 43.59 44.87
N PRO A 120 -12.38 44.41 45.70
CA PRO A 120 -10.92 44.46 45.76
C PRO A 120 -10.26 43.20 46.34
N ASN A 121 -11.03 42.31 47.01
CA ASN A 121 -10.54 40.99 47.40
C ASN A 121 -10.47 40.00 46.22
N ASP A 122 -11.16 40.30 45.12
CA ASP A 122 -11.20 39.45 43.93
C ASP A 122 -9.92 39.61 43.09
N VAL A 123 -9.36 40.82 43.03
CA VAL A 123 -8.13 41.11 42.28
C VAL A 123 -6.94 40.24 42.72
N GLN A 124 -6.84 39.96 44.03
CA GLN A 124 -5.77 39.13 44.60
C GLN A 124 -6.04 37.62 44.37
N LEU A 125 -7.30 37.22 44.32
CA LEU A 125 -7.72 35.85 43.98
C LEU A 125 -7.53 35.58 42.48
N GLU A 126 -7.85 36.56 41.64
CA GLU A 126 -7.69 36.58 40.19
C GLU A 126 -6.22 36.48 39.78
N GLN A 127 -5.34 37.26 40.42
CA GLN A 127 -3.89 37.16 40.19
C GLN A 127 -3.35 35.75 40.54
N ARG A 128 -3.89 35.13 41.60
CA ARG A 128 -3.51 33.77 42.01
C ARG A 128 -4.06 32.72 41.06
N GLN A 129 -5.29 32.87 40.59
CA GLN A 129 -5.89 32.03 39.55
C GLN A 129 -5.13 32.17 38.22
N GLN A 130 -4.67 33.37 37.87
CA GLN A 130 -3.88 33.63 36.68
C GLN A 130 -2.48 32.98 36.74
N LEU A 131 -1.85 32.97 37.93
CA LEU A 131 -0.58 32.26 38.14
C LEU A 131 -0.77 30.73 38.13
N LEU A 132 -1.85 30.22 38.72
CA LEU A 132 -2.21 28.80 38.69
C LEU A 132 -2.53 28.35 37.27
N SER A 133 -3.30 29.12 36.52
CA SER A 133 -3.64 28.83 35.12
C SER A 133 -2.41 28.94 34.21
N GLY A 134 -1.50 29.89 34.48
CA GLY A 134 -0.19 29.98 33.82
C GLY A 134 0.66 28.72 34.05
N THR A 135 0.70 28.22 35.29
CA THR A 135 1.44 27.00 35.66
C THR A 135 0.81 25.75 35.02
N GLU A 136 -0.51 25.65 35.01
CA GLU A 136 -1.24 24.53 34.40
C GLU A 136 -1.15 24.55 32.87
N ARG A 137 -1.12 25.72 32.24
CA ARG A 137 -0.82 25.89 30.81
C ARG A 137 0.60 25.46 30.48
N LEU A 138 1.58 25.83 31.32
CA LEU A 138 2.97 25.42 31.15
C LEU A 138 3.13 23.89 31.26
N GLY A 139 2.49 23.28 32.26
CA GLY A 139 2.50 21.82 32.44
C GLY A 139 1.89 21.08 31.25
N ARG A 140 0.75 21.55 30.73
CA ARG A 140 0.14 21.00 29.52
C ARG A 140 1.01 21.18 28.28
N SER A 141 1.66 22.33 28.14
CA SER A 141 2.57 22.59 27.01
C SER A 141 3.79 21.67 27.08
N SER A 142 4.36 21.48 28.26
CA SER A 142 5.47 20.54 28.49
C SER A 142 5.07 19.10 28.16
N GLN A 143 3.88 18.66 28.56
CA GLN A 143 3.37 17.33 28.23
C GLN A 143 3.13 17.16 26.72
N ARG A 144 2.61 18.20 26.05
CA ARG A 144 2.46 18.20 24.58
C ARG A 144 3.79 18.14 23.87
N LEU A 145 4.81 18.86 24.34
CA LEU A 145 6.16 18.80 23.76
C LEU A 145 6.78 17.42 23.92
N GLN A 146 6.64 16.78 25.09
CA GLN A 146 7.09 15.40 25.29
C GLN A 146 6.37 14.41 24.37
N GLU A 147 5.06 14.56 24.21
CA GLU A 147 4.28 13.73 23.29
C GLU A 147 4.70 13.96 21.83
N SER A 148 4.89 15.22 21.42
CA SER A 148 5.38 15.56 20.08
C SER A 148 6.77 14.99 19.82
N GLN A 149 7.66 15.03 20.81
CA GLN A 149 8.99 14.41 20.71
C GLN A 149 8.87 12.90 20.54
N ARG A 150 7.99 12.25 21.31
CA ARG A 150 7.74 10.81 21.19
C ARG A 150 7.23 10.44 19.80
N ILE A 151 6.24 11.17 19.29
CA ILE A 151 5.67 10.95 17.95
C ILE A 151 6.72 11.22 16.87
N ALA A 152 7.58 12.23 17.03
CA ALA A 152 8.65 12.52 16.09
C ALA A 152 9.67 11.38 16.03
N LEU A 153 10.07 10.83 17.18
CA LEU A 153 10.96 9.66 17.25
C LEU A 153 10.32 8.41 16.65
N GLU A 154 9.04 8.18 16.91
CA GLU A 154 8.28 7.08 16.30
C GLU A 154 8.21 7.24 14.77
N THR A 155 8.00 8.47 14.29
CA THR A 155 7.99 8.80 12.86
C THR A 155 9.36 8.60 12.23
N GLU A 156 10.44 9.00 12.90
CA GLU A 156 11.82 8.76 12.46
C GLU A 156 12.09 7.26 12.33
N GLN A 157 11.66 6.46 13.32
CA GLN A 157 11.81 5.02 13.30
C GLN A 157 11.02 4.36 12.14
N ILE A 158 9.79 4.80 11.88
CA ILE A 158 9.00 4.34 10.73
C ILE A 158 9.68 4.72 9.41
N GLY A 159 10.20 5.94 9.30
CA GLY A 159 10.94 6.41 8.13
C GLY A 159 12.21 5.59 7.88
N ALA A 160 12.97 5.29 8.94
CA ALA A 160 14.15 4.44 8.87
C ALA A 160 13.82 3.02 8.39
N ASN A 161 12.76 2.42 8.93
CA ASN A 161 12.29 1.10 8.49
C ASN A 161 11.83 1.11 7.02
N THR A 162 11.17 2.19 6.60
CA THR A 162 10.73 2.35 5.20
C THR A 162 11.92 2.46 4.25
N LEU A 163 12.97 3.19 4.63
CA LEU A 163 14.21 3.26 3.85
C LEU A 163 14.91 1.90 3.76
N ALA A 164 14.96 1.13 4.85
CA ALA A 164 15.52 -0.22 4.86
C ALA A 164 14.74 -1.17 3.93
N ASP A 165 13.41 -1.08 3.94
CA ASP A 165 12.53 -1.83 3.06
C ASP A 165 12.73 -1.46 1.58
N LEU A 166 12.81 -0.17 1.27
CA LEU A 166 13.07 0.32 -0.09
C LEU A 166 14.43 -0.17 -0.61
N HIS A 167 15.45 -0.18 0.26
CA HIS A 167 16.76 -0.72 -0.09
C HIS A 167 16.68 -2.23 -0.42
N THR A 168 15.95 -3.01 0.37
CA THR A 168 15.75 -4.44 0.13
C THR A 168 14.94 -4.70 -1.14
N GLN A 169 13.93 -3.87 -1.42
CA GLN A 169 13.16 -3.92 -2.65
C GLN A 169 14.03 -3.61 -3.88
N ARG A 170 14.86 -2.58 -3.80
CA ARG A 170 15.83 -2.25 -4.87
C ARG A 170 16.74 -3.45 -5.17
N ALA A 171 17.31 -4.07 -4.14
CA ALA A 171 18.15 -5.27 -4.33
C ALA A 171 17.38 -6.42 -5.01
N THR A 172 16.10 -6.60 -4.65
CA THR A 172 15.22 -7.60 -5.28
C THR A 172 14.97 -7.29 -6.76
N ILE A 173 14.69 -6.04 -7.10
CA ILE A 173 14.50 -5.59 -8.49
C ILE A 173 15.79 -5.80 -9.31
N GLU A 174 16.95 -5.39 -8.77
CA GLU A 174 18.24 -5.58 -9.43
C GLU A 174 18.57 -7.06 -9.66
N ASN A 175 18.29 -7.93 -8.68
CA ASN A 175 18.44 -9.38 -8.84
C ASN A 175 17.50 -9.93 -9.92
N THR A 176 16.24 -9.49 -9.93
CA THR A 176 15.25 -9.93 -10.93
C THR A 176 15.65 -9.50 -12.33
N HIS A 177 16.14 -8.26 -12.48
CA HIS A 177 16.65 -7.74 -13.75
C HIS A 177 17.87 -8.52 -14.25
N ARG A 178 18.83 -8.84 -13.35
CA ARG A 178 19.98 -9.69 -13.69
C ARG A 178 19.56 -11.09 -14.14
N ASN A 179 18.61 -11.71 -13.44
CA ASN A 179 18.09 -13.02 -13.81
C ASN A 179 17.36 -13.00 -15.17
N LEU A 180 16.59 -11.93 -15.47
CA LEU A 180 15.93 -11.77 -16.77
C LEU A 180 16.95 -11.63 -17.91
N GLN A 181 17.97 -10.77 -17.76
CA GLN A 181 19.05 -10.66 -18.76
C GLN A 181 19.78 -11.99 -18.98
N GLN A 182 20.00 -12.76 -17.91
CA GLN A 182 20.61 -14.09 -18.03
C GLN A 182 19.69 -15.09 -18.73
N SER A 183 18.37 -15.03 -18.48
CA SER A 183 17.34 -15.84 -19.13
C SER A 183 17.26 -15.55 -20.63
N GLU A 184 17.33 -14.29 -21.07
CA GLU A 184 17.40 -13.92 -22.49
C GLU A 184 18.58 -14.61 -23.20
N GLY A 185 19.73 -14.73 -22.54
CA GLY A 185 20.89 -15.46 -23.06
C GLY A 185 20.66 -16.97 -23.23
N TYR A 186 19.89 -17.61 -22.34
CA TYR A 186 19.54 -19.03 -22.46
C TYR A 186 18.49 -19.28 -23.54
N VAL A 187 17.56 -18.34 -23.75
CA VAL A 187 16.56 -18.41 -24.83
C VAL A 187 17.25 -18.32 -26.19
N ASP A 188 18.18 -17.37 -26.38
CA ASP A 188 18.90 -17.24 -27.65
C ASP A 188 19.73 -18.48 -27.99
N ARG A 189 20.41 -19.06 -26.98
CA ARG A 189 21.17 -20.31 -27.14
C ARG A 189 20.26 -21.49 -27.51
N SER A 190 19.07 -21.56 -26.92
CA SER A 190 18.08 -22.60 -27.19
C SER A 190 17.46 -22.46 -28.60
N VAL A 191 17.21 -21.23 -29.06
CA VAL A 191 16.74 -20.96 -30.43
C VAL A 191 17.82 -21.33 -31.45
N LYS A 192 19.09 -21.07 -31.15
CA LYS A 192 20.23 -21.43 -32.02
C LYS A 192 20.38 -22.96 -32.15
N THR A 193 20.24 -23.72 -31.08
CA THR A 193 20.29 -25.19 -31.13
C THR A 193 19.07 -25.77 -31.85
N LEU A 194 17.87 -25.26 -31.59
CA LEU A 194 16.64 -25.66 -32.29
C LEU A 194 16.73 -25.40 -33.80
N ARG A 195 17.21 -24.23 -34.23
CA ARG A 195 17.46 -23.94 -35.66
C ARG A 195 18.45 -24.91 -36.29
N GLY A 196 19.49 -25.30 -35.56
CA GLY A 196 20.45 -26.31 -36.01
C GLY A 196 19.81 -27.69 -36.23
N MET A 197 18.95 -28.13 -35.30
CA MET A 197 18.19 -29.38 -35.43
C MET A 197 17.18 -29.34 -36.58
N ALA A 198 16.45 -28.23 -36.73
CA ALA A 198 15.48 -28.05 -37.81
C ALA A 198 16.14 -28.12 -39.21
N ARG A 199 17.32 -27.51 -39.37
CA ARG A 199 18.06 -27.56 -40.64
C ARG A 199 18.54 -28.99 -40.96
N ARG A 200 19.08 -29.71 -39.98
CA ARG A 200 19.47 -31.13 -40.14
C ARG A 200 18.27 -32.02 -40.50
N MET A 201 17.12 -31.80 -39.86
CA MET A 201 15.89 -32.53 -40.15
C MET A 201 15.41 -32.29 -41.59
N ALA A 202 15.45 -31.04 -42.07
CA ALA A 202 15.09 -30.71 -43.44
C ALA A 202 16.03 -31.37 -44.47
N THR A 203 17.35 -31.32 -44.23
CA THR A 203 18.34 -31.99 -45.09
C THR A 203 18.12 -33.49 -45.15
N ASN A 204 17.93 -34.15 -44.01
CA ASN A 204 17.65 -35.59 -43.98
C ASN A 204 16.37 -35.93 -44.75
N ARG A 205 15.31 -35.12 -44.62
CA ARG A 205 14.06 -35.33 -45.36
C ARG A 205 14.25 -35.22 -46.88
N ILE A 206 15.03 -34.24 -47.34
CA ILE A 206 15.35 -34.07 -48.78
C ILE A 206 16.16 -35.26 -49.30
N ILE A 207 17.17 -35.72 -48.54
CA ILE A 207 17.98 -36.89 -48.91
C ILE A 207 17.10 -38.14 -49.05
N THR A 208 16.21 -38.39 -48.09
CA THR A 208 15.30 -39.54 -48.15
C THR A 208 14.40 -39.50 -49.38
N VAL A 209 13.83 -38.33 -49.72
CA VAL A 209 13.01 -38.18 -50.93
C VAL A 209 13.83 -38.43 -52.19
N ALA A 210 15.06 -37.91 -52.26
CA ALA A 210 15.94 -38.13 -53.41
C ALA A 210 16.32 -39.60 -53.61
N ILE A 211 16.56 -40.36 -52.54
CA ILE A 211 16.85 -41.80 -52.64
C ILE A 211 15.62 -42.56 -53.18
N ILE A 212 14.43 -42.24 -52.68
CA ILE A 212 13.18 -42.87 -53.14
C ILE A 212 12.94 -42.58 -54.63
N THR A 213 13.12 -41.33 -55.09
CA THR A 213 12.93 -40.99 -56.50
C THR A 213 13.90 -41.72 -57.42
N VAL A 214 15.18 -41.82 -57.02
CA VAL A 214 16.19 -42.58 -57.79
C VAL A 214 15.83 -44.07 -57.88
N LEU A 215 15.38 -44.68 -56.77
CA LEU A 215 14.94 -46.08 -56.77
C LEU A 215 13.76 -46.31 -57.72
N VAL A 216 12.76 -45.42 -57.71
CA VAL A 216 11.60 -45.51 -58.61
C VAL A 216 12.04 -45.38 -60.07
N LEU A 217 12.93 -44.45 -60.39
CA LEU A 217 13.46 -44.29 -61.75
C LEU A 217 14.22 -45.53 -62.22
N LEU A 218 15.03 -46.15 -61.36
CA LEU A 218 15.72 -47.40 -61.69
C LEU A 218 14.75 -48.55 -61.98
N ILE A 219 13.69 -48.68 -61.17
CA ILE A 219 12.65 -49.71 -61.39
C ILE A 219 11.98 -49.48 -62.76
N ILE A 220 11.61 -48.24 -63.08
CA ILE A 220 11.01 -47.89 -64.37
C ILE A 220 11.97 -48.21 -65.53
N ALA A 221 13.25 -47.86 -65.40
CA ALA A 221 14.27 -48.12 -66.42
C ALA A 221 14.45 -49.63 -66.69
N VAL A 222 14.48 -50.45 -65.64
CA VAL A 222 14.59 -51.92 -65.78
C VAL A 222 13.35 -52.51 -66.45
N ILE A 223 12.15 -52.02 -66.10
CA ILE A 223 10.90 -52.46 -66.74
C ILE A 223 10.93 -52.08 -68.22
N TYR A 224 11.28 -50.83 -68.54
CA TYR A 224 11.36 -50.38 -69.93
C TYR A 224 12.33 -51.23 -70.76
N GLY A 225 13.55 -51.47 -70.27
CA GLY A 225 14.54 -52.32 -70.96
C GLY A 225 14.22 -53.81 -71.00
N LYS A 226 13.20 -54.28 -70.25
CA LYS A 226 12.70 -55.66 -70.33
C LYS A 226 11.56 -55.80 -71.34
N PHE A 227 10.76 -54.75 -71.53
CA PHE A 227 9.55 -54.76 -72.37
C PHE A 227 9.73 -54.04 -73.72
N HIS A 228 10.90 -53.46 -73.98
CA HIS A 228 11.38 -52.99 -75.27
C HIS A 228 12.72 -53.65 -75.57
#